data_AF-A0A4T0WVJ6-F1
#
_entry.id   AF-A0A4T0WVJ6-F1
#
_cell.length_a   1.000
_cell.length_b   1.000
_cell.length_c   1.000
_cell.angle_alpha   90.00
_cell.angle_beta   90.00
_cell.angle_gamma   90.00
#
_symmetry.space_group_name_H-M   'P 1'
#
loop_
_entity.id
_entity.type
_entity.pdbx_description
1 polymer ?
#
loop_
_entity_poly.entity_id
_entity_poly.type
_entity_poly.pdbx_seq_one_letter_code
_entity_poly.pdbx_strand_id
1 'polypeptide(L)'
;MSGANTRGPSRGKFDKHFRGKSNNGRGKSRGMKDTRKYLKGKEGKTEEIRRALTHRANLRKNYFKLLKKEGLDDRMDRDKVFDDESQSLDDHSGADFDSTKTDDPSHRSRTSDDEEDEIVGETSATIYDHKVEPNNRELTEIEKIKQKVSNHEPLTFQERILLKKDRRMKDKERKLQKTREKLDYLKQQNNQRKLQTNRVKQAKTRKGQILMAPRIESLLEKIKQEKGV
;
A
#
# COMPACT_ATOMS: atom_id res chain seq x y z
N MET A 1 -53.77 -39.58 -27.16
CA MET A 1 -52.81 -40.45 -27.87
C MET A 1 -51.57 -39.63 -28.23
N SER A 2 -50.39 -40.28 -28.25
CA SER A 2 -49.05 -39.80 -28.69
C SER A 2 -48.46 -38.57 -27.98
N GLY A 3 -47.33 -38.58 -27.27
CA GLY A 3 -46.23 -39.56 -27.19
C GLY A 3 -44.91 -38.94 -27.68
N ALA A 4 -43.85 -39.04 -26.84
CA ALA A 4 -42.41 -38.91 -27.17
C ALA A 4 -41.86 -37.46 -27.33
N ASN A 5 -40.66 -37.05 -26.90
CA ASN A 5 -39.40 -37.73 -26.56
C ASN A 5 -38.55 -36.84 -25.62
N THR A 6 -38.13 -37.37 -24.45
CA THR A 6 -37.08 -36.78 -23.61
C THR A 6 -35.73 -37.41 -23.96
N ARG A 7 -34.92 -36.74 -24.80
CA ARG A 7 -33.50 -37.10 -25.01
C ARG A 7 -32.64 -36.39 -23.97
N GLY A 8 -32.38 -37.08 -22.85
CA GLY A 8 -31.39 -36.63 -21.87
C GLY A 8 -29.96 -36.75 -22.41
N PRO A 9 -29.05 -35.81 -22.10
CA PRO A 9 -27.67 -35.91 -22.53
C PRO A 9 -26.97 -37.09 -21.85
N SER A 10 -26.40 -37.96 -22.69
CA SER A 10 -25.50 -39.04 -22.36
C SER A 10 -24.44 -38.57 -21.36
N ARG A 11 -24.47 -39.13 -20.15
CA ARG A 11 -23.39 -39.05 -19.17
C ARG A 11 -22.16 -39.76 -19.75
N GLY A 12 -21.32 -38.99 -20.45
CA GLY A 12 -19.98 -39.39 -20.83
C GLY A 12 -19.25 -39.87 -19.57
N LYS A 13 -18.71 -41.09 -19.65
CA LYS A 13 -17.85 -41.68 -18.64
C LYS A 13 -16.65 -40.75 -18.47
N PHE A 14 -16.65 -39.97 -17.39
CA PHE A 14 -15.51 -39.15 -16.99
C PHE A 14 -14.42 -40.10 -16.52
N ASP A 15 -13.36 -40.26 -17.32
CA ASP A 15 -12.14 -40.96 -16.95
C ASP A 15 -11.58 -40.38 -15.66
N LYS A 16 -11.56 -41.19 -14.61
CA LYS A 16 -11.10 -40.82 -13.25
C LYS A 16 -9.58 -40.81 -13.09
N HIS A 17 -8.81 -40.69 -14.18
CA HIS A 17 -7.35 -40.82 -14.14
C HIS A 17 -6.55 -39.52 -14.33
N PHE A 18 -7.21 -38.36 -14.37
CA PHE A 18 -6.52 -37.07 -14.24
C PHE A 18 -6.59 -36.54 -12.79
N ARG A 19 -6.01 -37.30 -11.84
CA ARG A 19 -5.54 -36.71 -10.57
C ARG A 19 -4.28 -35.89 -10.87
N GLY A 20 -4.46 -34.79 -11.59
CA GLY A 20 -3.53 -33.68 -11.54
C GLY A 20 -3.45 -33.28 -10.07
N LYS A 21 -2.25 -33.45 -9.48
CA LYS A 21 -1.91 -32.91 -8.16
C LYS A 21 -2.35 -31.46 -8.18
N SER A 22 -3.49 -31.16 -7.54
CA SER A 22 -3.86 -29.79 -7.29
C SER A 22 -2.75 -29.27 -6.41
N ASN A 23 -1.91 -28.43 -7.00
CA ASN A 23 -1.14 -27.49 -6.23
C ASN A 23 -2.19 -26.63 -5.54
N ASN A 24 -2.65 -27.09 -4.37
CA ASN A 24 -3.23 -26.31 -3.31
C ASN A 24 -2.14 -25.29 -2.92
N GLY A 25 -1.90 -24.35 -3.82
CA GLY A 25 -1.38 -23.04 -3.54
C GLY A 25 -2.39 -22.44 -2.61
N ARG A 26 -2.22 -22.75 -1.32
CA ARG A 26 -2.70 -21.98 -0.19
C ARG A 26 -2.48 -20.53 -0.58
N GLY A 27 -3.54 -19.90 -1.09
CA GLY A 27 -3.60 -18.49 -1.30
C GLY A 27 -3.26 -17.90 0.04
N LYS A 28 -2.04 -17.37 0.16
CA LYS A 28 -1.64 -16.58 1.32
C LYS A 28 -2.72 -15.52 1.42
N SER A 29 -3.59 -15.66 2.43
CA SER A 29 -4.58 -14.69 2.83
C SER A 29 -3.82 -13.44 3.27
N ARG A 30 -3.38 -12.66 2.27
CA ARG A 30 -2.73 -11.38 2.44
C ARG A 30 -3.81 -10.40 2.91
N GLY A 31 -4.08 -10.38 4.21
CA GLY A 31 -4.92 -9.34 4.79
C GLY A 31 -5.66 -9.71 6.07
N MET A 32 -5.87 -10.99 6.37
CA MET A 32 -6.31 -11.35 7.72
C MET A 32 -5.09 -11.24 8.63
N LYS A 33 -5.04 -10.15 9.40
CA LYS A 33 -4.19 -10.09 10.60
C LYS A 33 -4.54 -11.36 11.39
N ASP A 34 -3.57 -12.24 11.61
CA ASP A 34 -3.76 -13.47 12.37
C ASP A 34 -4.21 -13.06 13.77
N THR A 35 -5.54 -12.98 13.99
CA THR A 35 -6.11 -12.60 15.28
C THR A 35 -5.74 -13.63 16.35
N ARG A 36 -5.37 -14.85 15.93
CA ARG A 36 -4.73 -15.87 16.77
C ARG A 36 -3.46 -15.39 17.46
N LYS A 37 -2.71 -14.44 16.89
CA LYS A 37 -1.51 -13.88 17.51
C LYS A 37 -1.84 -13.05 18.75
N TYR A 38 -3.03 -12.46 18.80
CA TYR A 38 -3.53 -11.69 19.94
C TYR A 38 -4.28 -12.56 20.97
N LEU A 39 -4.70 -13.78 20.61
CA LEU A 39 -5.32 -14.74 21.53
C LEU A 39 -4.31 -15.45 22.45
N LYS A 40 -3.00 -15.39 22.17
CA LYS A 40 -1.95 -16.11 22.93
C LYS A 40 -1.37 -15.33 24.12
N GLY A 41 -2.07 -14.28 24.59
CA GLY A 41 -1.70 -13.55 25.81
C GLY A 41 -0.27 -12.97 25.80
N LYS A 42 0.52 -13.24 26.87
CA LYS A 42 1.87 -12.71 27.08
C LYS A 42 2.86 -13.11 25.97
N GLU A 43 2.76 -14.33 25.44
CA GLU A 43 3.69 -14.84 24.41
C GLU A 43 3.57 -14.07 23.08
N GLY A 44 2.34 -13.74 22.66
CA GLY A 44 2.10 -13.02 21.41
C GLY A 44 2.76 -11.64 21.38
N LYS A 45 2.70 -10.92 22.51
CA LYS A 45 3.35 -9.61 22.67
C LYS A 45 4.87 -9.71 22.63
N THR A 46 5.46 -10.72 23.29
CA THR A 46 6.92 -10.91 23.25
C THR A 46 7.44 -11.21 21.84
N GLU A 47 6.72 -11.99 21.04
CA GLU A 47 7.09 -12.23 19.65
C GLU A 47 6.96 -10.97 18.77
N GLU A 48 5.94 -10.15 19.00
CA GLU A 48 5.76 -8.89 18.29
C GLU A 48 6.89 -7.90 18.60
N ILE A 49 7.28 -7.79 19.87
CA ILE A 49 8.43 -6.99 20.32
C ILE A 49 9.72 -7.52 19.69
N ARG A 50 10.00 -8.84 19.78
CA ARG A 50 11.18 -9.43 19.13
C ARG A 50 11.23 -9.12 17.64
N ARG A 51 10.09 -9.28 16.94
CA ARG A 51 9.99 -8.99 15.50
C ARG A 51 10.23 -7.51 15.19
N ALA A 52 9.69 -6.61 15.99
CA ALA A 52 9.90 -5.17 15.86
C ALA A 52 11.37 -4.78 16.10
N LEU A 53 12.01 -5.37 17.12
CA LEU A 53 13.43 -5.16 17.42
C LEU A 53 14.34 -5.68 16.29
N THR A 54 14.07 -6.89 15.78
CA THR A 54 14.81 -7.42 14.62
C THR A 54 14.64 -6.52 13.39
N HIS A 55 13.43 -6.02 13.13
CA HIS A 55 13.18 -5.10 12.02
C HIS A 55 13.96 -3.78 12.19
N ARG A 56 13.93 -3.18 13.39
CA ARG A 56 14.70 -1.97 13.71
C ARG A 56 16.20 -2.17 13.53
N ALA A 57 16.74 -3.30 14.00
CA ALA A 57 18.15 -3.65 13.83
C ALA A 57 18.53 -3.77 12.36
N ASN A 58 17.68 -4.39 11.54
CA ASN A 58 17.90 -4.51 10.10
C ASN A 58 17.84 -3.16 9.38
N LEU A 59 16.90 -2.28 9.74
CA LEU A 59 16.85 -0.91 9.21
C LEU A 59 18.12 -0.14 9.56
N ARG A 60 18.58 -0.23 10.81
CA ARG A 60 19.83 0.40 11.25
C ARG A 60 21.03 -0.11 10.46
N LYS A 61 21.16 -1.43 10.27
CA LYS A 61 22.23 -2.03 9.44
C LYS A 61 22.19 -1.55 7.99
N ASN A 62 21.00 -1.42 7.41
CA ASN A 62 20.86 -0.95 6.03
C ASN A 62 21.17 0.54 5.90
N TYR A 63 20.82 1.35 6.89
CA TYR A 63 21.14 2.76 6.95
C TYR A 63 22.65 3.00 6.98
N PHE A 64 23.39 2.30 7.86
CA PHE A 64 24.85 2.37 7.87
C PHE A 64 25.50 1.88 6.57
N LYS A 65 24.92 0.87 5.90
CA LYS A 65 25.39 0.47 4.57
C LYS A 65 25.21 1.57 3.51
N LEU A 66 24.14 2.36 3.60
CA LEU A 66 23.91 3.51 2.71
C LEU A 66 24.89 4.64 3.03
N LEU A 67 25.07 4.99 4.30
CA LEU A 67 26.04 6.01 4.73
C LEU A 67 27.47 5.67 4.30
N LYS A 68 27.89 4.41 4.50
CA LYS A 68 29.20 3.93 4.02
C LYS A 68 29.34 4.01 2.50
N LYS A 69 28.26 3.81 1.76
CA LYS A 69 28.25 3.91 0.30
C LYS A 69 28.31 5.36 -0.19
N GLU A 70 27.73 6.28 0.57
CA GLU A 70 27.72 7.73 0.28
C GLU A 70 29.01 8.43 0.77
N GLY A 71 29.87 7.73 1.49
CA GLY A 71 31.13 8.28 2.02
C GLY A 71 30.93 9.20 3.24
N LEU A 72 29.77 9.15 3.89
CA LEU A 72 29.46 9.98 5.06
C LEU A 72 29.85 9.35 6.41
N ASP A 73 30.27 8.08 6.43
CA ASP A 73 30.53 7.31 7.66
C ASP A 73 31.99 7.39 8.18
N ASP A 74 32.87 8.22 7.59
CA ASP A 74 34.31 8.27 7.86
C ASP A 74 34.74 8.81 9.25
N ARG A 75 33.80 9.07 10.18
CA ARG A 75 34.09 9.71 11.47
C ARG A 75 33.96 8.82 12.71
N MET A 76 33.58 7.54 12.59
CA MET A 76 33.35 6.67 13.76
C MET A 76 34.37 5.53 13.95
N ASP A 77 35.32 5.35 13.01
CA ASP A 77 36.39 4.34 13.12
C ASP A 77 37.74 4.92 13.60
N ARG A 78 37.85 6.24 13.87
CA ARG A 78 39.11 6.86 14.32
C ARG A 78 39.43 6.73 15.81
N ASP A 79 38.47 6.37 16.65
CA ASP A 79 38.68 6.30 18.11
C ASP A 79 38.71 4.85 18.67
N LYS A 80 38.91 3.84 17.81
CA LYS A 80 39.08 2.43 18.23
C LYS A 80 40.53 1.97 18.36
N VAL A 81 41.47 2.89 18.44
CA VAL A 81 42.86 2.59 18.85
C VAL A 81 43.05 3.04 20.29
N PHE A 82 42.47 2.29 21.23
CA PHE A 82 42.90 2.27 22.63
C PHE A 82 42.64 0.84 23.14
N ASP A 83 43.58 -0.04 22.79
CA ASP A 83 43.82 -1.33 23.43
C ASP A 83 44.12 -1.06 24.92
N ASP A 84 43.35 -1.64 25.84
CA ASP A 84 43.68 -2.90 26.52
C ASP A 84 44.60 -2.68 27.73
N GLU A 85 44.01 -2.42 28.89
CA GLU A 85 44.53 -2.96 30.15
C GLU A 85 43.44 -2.99 31.23
N SER A 86 42.96 -4.21 31.50
CA SER A 86 42.67 -4.76 32.83
C SER A 86 41.89 -3.92 33.85
N GLN A 87 40.70 -4.37 34.23
CA GLN A 87 40.51 -5.14 35.47
C GLN A 87 39.03 -5.49 35.70
N SER A 88 38.80 -6.77 35.94
CA SER A 88 37.64 -7.31 36.63
C SER A 88 37.48 -6.70 38.02
N LEU A 89 36.27 -6.31 38.41
CA LEU A 89 35.77 -6.68 39.73
C LEU A 89 34.24 -6.65 39.76
N ASP A 90 33.72 -7.64 40.46
CA ASP A 90 32.32 -7.97 40.68
C ASP A 90 31.53 -6.90 41.44
N ASP A 91 30.21 -7.08 41.35
CA ASP A 91 29.23 -6.82 42.41
C ASP A 91 28.80 -5.37 42.70
N HIS A 92 27.60 -5.02 42.21
CA HIS A 92 26.63 -4.26 43.00
C HIS A 92 25.19 -4.55 42.56
N SER A 93 24.59 -5.48 43.30
CA SER A 93 23.27 -5.37 43.94
C SER A 93 22.39 -4.15 43.58
N GLY A 94 21.17 -4.44 43.14
CA GLY A 94 19.92 -3.85 43.63
C GLY A 94 19.85 -2.34 43.81
N ALA A 95 19.28 -1.65 42.82
CA ALA A 95 18.59 -0.39 43.06
C ALA A 95 17.27 -0.39 42.29
N ASP A 96 16.18 -0.42 43.05
CA ASP A 96 14.82 -0.12 42.64
C ASP A 96 14.79 1.28 41.99
N PHE A 97 14.80 1.33 40.66
CA PHE A 97 14.57 2.57 39.92
C PHE A 97 13.06 2.74 39.70
N ASP A 98 12.43 3.36 40.69
CA ASP A 98 11.08 3.92 40.62
C ASP A 98 11.07 5.09 39.61
N SER A 99 10.79 4.75 38.35
CA SER A 99 10.58 5.73 37.28
C SER A 99 9.13 6.22 37.32
N THR A 100 8.96 7.26 38.13
CA THR A 100 7.86 8.20 38.02
C THR A 100 7.68 8.66 36.58
N LYS A 101 6.57 8.21 35.98
CA LYS A 101 5.59 9.03 35.25
C LYS A 101 6.13 10.35 34.68
N THR A 102 6.68 10.31 33.47
CA THR A 102 6.74 11.48 32.59
C THR A 102 5.57 11.41 31.61
N ASP A 103 4.48 12.07 31.98
CA ASP A 103 3.44 12.50 31.06
C ASP A 103 4.08 13.51 30.09
N ASP A 104 4.31 13.11 28.83
CA ASP A 104 4.74 14.02 27.77
C ASP A 104 3.55 14.34 26.84
N PRO A 105 2.95 15.54 26.94
CA PRO A 105 1.69 15.85 26.28
C PRO A 105 1.88 16.88 25.15
N SER A 106 2.67 16.65 24.11
CA SER A 106 2.55 17.51 22.90
C SER A 106 3.34 17.03 21.69
N HIS A 107 2.70 16.33 20.76
CA HIS A 107 3.00 16.52 19.33
C HIS A 107 1.75 16.25 18.49
N ARG A 108 0.78 17.16 18.60
CA ARG A 108 -0.18 17.46 17.54
C ARG A 108 0.42 18.56 16.66
N SER A 109 1.33 18.20 15.75
CA SER A 109 1.64 19.06 14.61
C SER A 109 0.69 18.70 13.46
N ARG A 110 -0.47 19.34 13.52
CA ARG A 110 -1.42 19.49 12.43
C ARG A 110 -0.87 20.58 11.51
N THR A 111 -0.07 20.19 10.51
CA THR A 111 0.29 21.10 9.41
C THR A 111 -0.79 20.97 8.35
N SER A 112 -1.85 21.74 8.55
CA SER A 112 -2.79 22.16 7.51
C SER A 112 -2.18 23.39 6.87
N ASP A 113 -1.39 23.17 5.82
CA ASP A 113 -1.08 24.21 4.83
C ASP A 113 -1.85 23.84 3.57
N ASP A 114 -3.08 24.36 3.55
CA ASP A 114 -3.86 24.61 2.34
C ASP A 114 -3.09 25.66 1.51
N GLU A 115 -2.22 25.19 0.61
CA GLU A 115 -1.84 25.97 -0.56
C GLU A 115 -2.73 25.52 -1.71
N GLU A 116 -3.81 26.29 -1.90
CA GLU A 116 -4.57 26.32 -3.15
C GLU A 116 -3.68 26.97 -4.21
N ASP A 117 -2.82 26.18 -4.86
CA ASP A 117 -2.23 26.56 -6.13
C ASP A 117 -3.34 26.51 -7.20
N GLU A 118 -3.91 27.69 -7.47
CA GLU A 118 -4.56 28.01 -8.74
C GLU A 118 -3.58 27.74 -9.89
N ILE A 119 -3.58 26.50 -10.40
CA ILE A 119 -3.00 26.20 -11.70
C ILE A 119 -3.94 26.75 -12.76
N VAL A 120 -3.74 28.03 -13.06
CA VAL A 120 -4.20 28.70 -14.28
C VAL A 120 -3.40 28.10 -15.44
N GLY A 121 -3.87 26.96 -15.92
CA GLY A 121 -3.29 26.22 -17.05
C GLY A 121 -4.12 26.40 -18.32
N GLU A 122 -4.26 27.65 -18.78
CA GLU A 122 -4.48 27.91 -20.21
C GLU A 122 -3.31 27.29 -20.98
N THR A 123 -3.56 26.14 -21.60
CA THR A 123 -3.17 25.90 -22.98
C THR A 123 -4.01 24.72 -23.46
N SER A 124 -5.12 25.04 -24.10
CA SER A 124 -5.75 24.19 -25.10
C SER A 124 -4.77 24.01 -26.27
N ALA A 125 -3.69 23.27 -26.02
CA ALA A 125 -2.92 22.64 -27.05
C ALA A 125 -3.82 21.55 -27.62
N THR A 126 -4.36 21.84 -28.79
CA THR A 126 -4.86 20.85 -29.73
C THR A 126 -3.82 19.73 -29.81
N ILE A 127 -4.08 18.63 -29.09
CA ILE A 127 -3.40 17.36 -29.29
C ILE A 127 -3.89 16.91 -30.66
N TYR A 128 -3.22 17.43 -31.69
CA TYR A 128 -3.22 16.83 -33.00
C TYR A 128 -2.84 15.37 -32.77
N ASP A 129 -3.78 14.48 -33.09
CA ASP A 129 -3.55 13.06 -33.30
C ASP A 129 -2.47 12.95 -34.39
N HIS A 130 -1.21 13.06 -33.99
CA HIS A 130 -0.07 12.67 -34.79
C HIS A 130 -0.20 11.15 -34.91
N LYS A 131 -0.89 10.72 -35.97
CA LYS A 131 -0.80 9.38 -36.54
C LYS A 131 0.65 9.18 -36.97
N VAL A 132 1.52 8.90 -36.00
CA VAL A 132 2.86 8.41 -36.25
C VAL A 132 2.66 7.03 -36.85
N GLU A 133 2.82 6.95 -38.16
CA GLU A 133 2.75 5.70 -38.87
C GLU A 133 3.73 4.68 -38.25
N PRO A 134 3.30 3.42 -38.06
CA PRO A 134 4.10 2.38 -37.44
C PRO A 134 5.12 1.80 -38.43
N ASN A 135 5.94 2.66 -39.06
CA ASN A 135 6.97 2.20 -39.98
C ASN A 135 8.30 2.08 -39.21
N ASN A 136 8.69 0.84 -38.93
CA ASN A 136 10.04 0.40 -38.54
C ASN A 136 10.60 0.92 -37.21
N ARG A 137 9.84 0.83 -36.11
CA ARG A 137 10.49 0.87 -34.79
C ARG A 137 11.14 -0.48 -34.50
N GLU A 138 12.46 -0.50 -34.41
CA GLU A 138 13.20 -1.69 -33.99
C GLU A 138 12.63 -2.24 -32.67
N LEU A 139 12.32 -3.54 -32.64
CA LEU A 139 11.80 -4.19 -31.44
C LEU A 139 12.77 -3.99 -30.28
N THR A 140 12.23 -3.59 -29.13
CA THR A 140 13.02 -3.45 -27.92
C THR A 140 13.62 -4.81 -27.54
N GLU A 141 14.78 -4.81 -26.87
CA GLU A 141 15.43 -6.07 -26.44
C GLU A 141 14.48 -6.95 -25.63
N ILE A 142 13.61 -6.35 -24.81
CA ILE A 142 12.64 -7.06 -23.98
C ILE A 142 11.57 -7.76 -24.84
N GLU A 143 11.13 -7.15 -25.94
CA GLU A 143 10.14 -7.74 -26.85
C GLU A 143 10.74 -8.92 -27.63
N LYS A 144 11.99 -8.77 -28.10
CA LYS A 144 12.75 -9.87 -28.70
C LYS A 144 12.83 -11.05 -27.73
N ILE A 145 13.17 -10.81 -26.46
CA ILE A 145 13.21 -11.85 -25.41
C ILE A 145 11.83 -12.47 -25.19
N LYS A 146 10.75 -11.68 -25.17
CA LYS A 146 9.38 -12.20 -25.02
C LYS A 146 8.98 -13.12 -26.17
N GLN A 147 9.38 -12.79 -27.40
CA GLN A 147 9.14 -13.62 -28.58
C GLN A 147 9.93 -14.95 -28.51
N LYS A 148 11.18 -14.93 -28.06
CA LYS A 148 11.94 -16.16 -27.77
C LYS A 148 11.24 -17.05 -26.74
N VAL A 149 10.71 -16.46 -25.67
CA VAL A 149 9.93 -17.20 -24.64
C VAL A 149 8.68 -17.84 -25.25
N SER A 150 7.95 -17.13 -26.13
CA SER A 150 6.77 -17.73 -26.79
C SER A 150 7.14 -18.83 -27.77
N ASN A 151 8.31 -18.75 -28.40
CA ASN A 151 8.84 -19.80 -29.26
C ASN A 151 9.47 -20.97 -28.47
N HIS A 152 9.44 -20.92 -27.14
CA HIS A 152 10.10 -21.88 -26.25
C HIS A 152 11.61 -22.02 -26.48
N GLU A 153 12.27 -20.98 -26.98
CA GLU A 153 13.72 -20.94 -27.15
C GLU A 153 14.43 -20.82 -25.77
N PRO A 154 15.60 -21.45 -25.60
CA PRO A 154 16.35 -21.35 -24.34
C PRO A 154 16.91 -19.93 -24.15
N LEU A 155 16.56 -19.28 -23.04
CA LEU A 155 17.05 -17.93 -22.71
C LEU A 155 18.43 -17.95 -22.07
N THR A 156 19.24 -16.98 -22.47
CA THR A 156 20.53 -16.71 -21.81
C THR A 156 20.32 -16.19 -20.38
N PHE A 157 21.37 -16.22 -19.56
CA PHE A 157 21.30 -15.70 -18.19
C PHE A 157 20.95 -14.21 -18.14
N GLN A 158 21.55 -13.41 -19.03
CA GLN A 158 21.31 -11.97 -19.11
C GLN A 158 19.86 -11.65 -19.50
N GLU A 159 19.32 -12.35 -20.49
CA GLU A 159 17.92 -12.22 -20.92
C GLU A 159 16.94 -12.55 -19.78
N ARG A 160 17.23 -13.59 -18.99
CA ARG A 160 16.43 -13.95 -17.81
C ARG A 160 16.44 -12.84 -16.74
N ILE A 161 17.57 -12.18 -16.52
CA ILE A 161 17.66 -11.04 -15.60
C ILE A 161 16.80 -9.88 -16.10
N LEU A 162 16.91 -9.53 -17.39
CA LEU A 162 16.12 -8.45 -18.00
C LEU A 162 14.62 -8.74 -17.90
N LEU A 163 14.20 -9.96 -18.25
CA LEU A 163 12.80 -10.38 -18.14
C LEU A 163 12.29 -10.32 -16.70
N LYS A 164 13.11 -10.70 -15.72
CA LYS A 164 12.78 -10.60 -14.29
C LYS A 164 12.65 -9.13 -13.85
N LYS A 165 13.50 -8.24 -14.36
CA LYS A 165 13.45 -6.80 -14.09
C LYS A 165 12.18 -6.18 -14.69
N ASP A 166 11.84 -6.51 -15.93
CA ASP A 166 10.62 -6.06 -16.62
C ASP A 166 9.36 -6.46 -15.84
N ARG A 167 9.25 -7.74 -15.46
CA ARG A 167 8.11 -8.23 -14.64
C ARG A 167 7.97 -7.45 -13.34
N ARG A 168 9.08 -7.14 -12.65
CA ARG A 168 9.06 -6.33 -11.42
C ARG A 168 8.62 -4.90 -11.67
N MET A 169 9.05 -4.29 -12.78
CA MET A 169 8.64 -2.94 -13.15
C MET A 169 7.15 -2.89 -13.49
N LYS A 170 6.67 -3.82 -14.31
CA LYS A 170 5.25 -3.95 -14.66
C LYS A 170 4.36 -4.20 -13.44
N ASP A 171 4.84 -4.98 -12.48
CA ASP A 171 4.11 -5.19 -11.22
C ASP A 171 4.08 -3.93 -10.34
N LYS A 172 5.14 -3.12 -10.33
CA LYS A 172 5.15 -1.82 -9.65
C LYS A 172 4.19 -0.85 -10.32
N GLU A 173 4.23 -0.76 -11.64
CA GLU A 173 3.35 0.10 -12.43
C GLU A 173 1.88 -0.26 -12.23
N ARG A 174 1.53 -1.55 -12.31
CA ARG A 174 0.16 -2.04 -12.00
C ARG A 174 -0.31 -1.65 -10.60
N LYS A 175 0.57 -1.68 -9.60
CA LYS A 175 0.22 -1.25 -8.23
C LYS A 175 0.01 0.25 -8.17
N LEU A 176 0.87 1.03 -8.82
CA LEU A 176 0.77 2.48 -8.86
C LEU A 176 -0.52 2.90 -9.57
N GLN A 177 -0.85 2.28 -10.70
CA GLN A 177 -2.08 2.51 -11.44
C GLN A 177 -3.32 2.19 -10.59
N LYS A 178 -3.35 1.05 -9.90
CA LYS A 178 -4.44 0.72 -8.97
C LYS A 178 -4.61 1.75 -7.86
N THR A 179 -3.51 2.31 -7.35
CA THR A 179 -3.57 3.39 -6.36
C THR A 179 -4.16 4.65 -6.96
N ARG A 180 -3.75 5.05 -8.18
CA ARG A 180 -4.31 6.20 -8.90
C ARG A 180 -5.81 6.04 -9.14
N GLU A 181 -6.23 4.91 -9.73
CA GLU A 181 -7.64 4.60 -9.98
C GLU A 181 -8.49 4.65 -8.69
N LYS A 182 -7.94 4.16 -7.58
CA LYS A 182 -8.61 4.22 -6.27
C LYS A 182 -8.78 5.64 -5.77
N LEU A 183 -7.75 6.49 -5.92
CA LEU A 183 -7.82 7.90 -5.53
C LEU A 183 -8.83 8.65 -6.39
N ASP A 184 -8.83 8.42 -7.70
CA ASP A 184 -9.78 9.03 -8.63
C ASP A 184 -11.22 8.63 -8.32
N TYR A 185 -11.44 7.35 -8.02
CA TYR A 185 -12.75 6.86 -7.58
C TYR A 185 -13.21 7.54 -6.29
N LEU A 186 -12.34 7.66 -5.29
CA LEU A 186 -12.68 8.36 -4.03
C LEU A 186 -12.96 9.84 -4.27
N LYS A 187 -12.20 10.50 -5.15
CA LYS A 187 -12.40 11.90 -5.53
C LYS A 187 -13.77 12.08 -6.20
N GLN A 188 -14.12 11.22 -7.15
CA GLN A 188 -15.43 11.23 -7.81
C GLN A 188 -16.58 11.01 -6.82
N GLN A 189 -16.46 10.03 -5.92
CA GLN A 189 -17.45 9.76 -4.88
C GLN A 189 -17.63 10.95 -3.93
N ASN A 190 -16.53 11.59 -3.49
CA ASN A 190 -16.59 12.78 -2.66
C ASN A 190 -17.25 13.95 -3.40
N ASN A 191 -16.93 14.14 -4.68
CA ASN A 191 -17.56 15.18 -5.50
C ASN A 191 -19.07 14.93 -5.66
N GLN A 192 -19.48 13.69 -5.90
CA GLN A 192 -20.91 13.33 -5.97
C GLN A 192 -21.63 13.62 -4.65
N ARG A 193 -21.03 13.25 -3.51
CA ARG A 193 -21.58 13.57 -2.18
C ARG A 193 -21.70 15.07 -1.97
N LYS A 194 -20.65 15.84 -2.30
CA LYS A 194 -20.68 17.31 -2.22
C LYS A 194 -21.82 17.89 -3.05
N LEU A 195 -21.99 17.43 -4.29
CA LEU A 195 -23.09 17.87 -5.16
C LEU A 195 -24.47 17.52 -4.58
N GLN A 196 -24.64 16.31 -4.05
CA GLN A 196 -25.89 15.89 -3.38
C GLN A 196 -26.16 16.74 -2.15
N THR A 197 -25.16 16.94 -1.30
CA THR A 197 -25.26 17.80 -0.12
C THR A 197 -25.63 19.23 -0.51
N ASN A 198 -24.98 19.80 -1.53
CA ASN A 198 -25.30 21.14 -2.03
C ASN A 198 -26.73 21.21 -2.57
N ARG A 199 -27.18 20.18 -3.30
CA ARG A 199 -28.56 20.09 -3.80
C ARG A 199 -29.56 20.05 -2.66
N VAL A 200 -29.32 19.27 -1.61
CA VAL A 200 -30.19 19.20 -0.43
C VAL A 200 -30.17 20.51 0.37
N LYS A 201 -29.01 21.16 0.49
CA LYS A 201 -28.84 22.48 1.12
C LYS A 201 -29.64 23.57 0.40
N GLN A 202 -29.68 23.54 -0.92
CA GLN A 202 -30.41 24.51 -1.73
C GLN A 202 -31.89 24.15 -1.92
N ALA A 203 -32.28 22.90 -1.66
CA ALA A 203 -33.65 22.45 -1.83
C ALA A 203 -34.60 23.19 -0.88
N LYS A 204 -35.68 23.73 -1.45
CA LYS A 204 -36.78 24.36 -0.73
C LYS A 204 -38.02 23.47 -0.81
N THR A 205 -38.80 23.46 0.25
CA THR A 205 -40.13 22.84 0.31
C THR A 205 -41.11 23.58 -0.61
N ARG A 206 -42.30 23.00 -0.85
CA ARG A 206 -43.35 23.62 -1.68
C ARG A 206 -43.75 25.03 -1.21
N LYS A 207 -43.55 25.35 0.08
CA LYS A 207 -43.81 26.67 0.68
C LYS A 207 -42.57 27.59 0.70
N GLY A 208 -41.47 27.21 0.04
CA GLY A 208 -40.24 28.00 -0.04
C GLY A 208 -39.28 27.87 1.15
N GLN A 209 -39.65 27.15 2.22
CA GLN A 209 -38.77 26.93 3.38
C GLN A 209 -37.65 25.95 3.03
N ILE A 210 -36.43 26.20 3.49
CA ILE A 210 -35.29 25.27 3.30
C ILE A 210 -35.63 23.93 3.93
N LEU A 211 -35.24 22.82 3.27
CA LEU A 211 -35.43 21.47 3.80
C LEU A 211 -34.83 21.35 5.22
N MET A 212 -35.44 20.55 6.09
CA MET A 212 -35.08 20.49 7.51
C MET A 212 -33.64 20.02 7.78
N ALA A 213 -33.09 19.12 6.97
CA ALA A 213 -31.76 18.53 7.20
C ALA A 213 -30.61 19.57 7.27
N PRO A 214 -30.46 20.50 6.31
CA PRO A 214 -29.51 21.62 6.41
C PRO A 214 -29.69 22.48 7.68
N ARG A 215 -30.94 22.67 8.10
CA ARG A 215 -31.29 23.49 9.27
C ARG A 215 -30.91 22.81 10.58
N ILE A 216 -30.99 21.48 10.67
CA ILE A 216 -30.57 20.72 11.85
C ILE A 216 -29.05 20.80 12.03
N GLU A 217 -28.27 20.67 10.95
CA GLU A 217 -26.79 20.69 11.01
C GLU A 217 -26.27 22.02 11.58
N SER A 218 -26.80 23.15 11.09
CA SER A 218 -26.49 24.48 11.63
C SER A 218 -26.94 24.68 13.10
N LEU A 219 -28.06 24.09 13.51
CA LEU A 219 -28.49 24.10 14.92
C LEU A 219 -27.52 23.31 15.81
N LEU A 220 -27.05 22.15 15.34
CA LEU A 220 -26.07 21.33 16.07
C LEU A 220 -24.71 22.03 16.19
N GLU A 221 -24.24 22.71 15.15
CA GLU A 221 -23.02 23.53 15.22
C GLU A 221 -23.14 24.66 16.25
N LYS A 222 -24.28 25.37 16.29
CA LYS A 222 -24.54 26.41 17.30
C LYS A 222 -24.55 25.84 18.71
N ILE A 223 -25.24 24.72 18.93
CA ILE A 223 -25.25 24.04 20.23
C ILE A 223 -23.83 23.63 20.65
N LYS A 224 -23.00 23.18 19.70
CA LYS A 224 -21.61 22.80 19.97
C LYS A 224 -20.76 24.01 20.37
N GLN A 225 -20.93 25.14 19.68
CA GLN A 225 -20.27 26.42 20.02
C GLN A 225 -20.71 26.94 21.39
N GLU A 226 -22.01 26.94 21.69
CA GLU A 226 -22.56 27.41 22.97
C GLU A 226 -22.17 26.51 24.14
N LYS A 227 -22.09 25.19 23.92
CA LYS A 227 -21.76 24.21 24.97
C LYS A 227 -20.26 23.89 25.08
N GLY A 228 -19.41 24.41 24.19
CA GLY A 228 -17.95 24.25 24.26
C GLY A 228 -17.45 22.80 24.16
N VAL A 229 -18.19 21.92 23.47
CA VAL A 229 -17.86 20.49 23.29
C VAL A 229 -17.01 20.24 22.05
#